data_AF-A0A0N8TBJ8-F1
#
_entry.id   AF-A0A0N8TBJ8-F1
#
_cell.length_a   1.000
_cell.length_b   1.000
_cell.length_c   1.000
_cell.angle_alpha   90.00
_cell.angle_beta   90.00
_cell.angle_gamma   90.00
#
_symmetry.space_group_name_H-M   'P 1'
#
loop_
_entity.id
_entity.type
_entity.pdbx_description
1 polymer ?
#
loop_
_entity_poly.entity_id
_entity_poly.type
_entity_poly.pdbx_seq_one_letter_code
_entity_poly.pdbx_strand_id
1 'polypeptide(L)'
;MRQQTTLCRYRYDALDRLAARTPVAGTIARSFYQSDTLVSEIQGAEQVRFLHRDRQLLATQSALATLLIGSDQQHSVLHTVSAGLSDPIAYTPYGHRQALSQLPGFNDERPDPLTGHYLLGNGYRAYNPVLMRFNSPDSLSPFGKGGMNAYAYCAGDPVNRSDPTGHKIDESQILSFVWVGLGLFGAYLGVKAAVPAIKAVAKGNAPYRRN
;
A
#
# COMPACT_ATOMS: atom_id res chain seq x y z
N MET A 1 40.53 -5.70 -1.01
CA MET A 1 39.32 -6.16 -1.72
C MET A 1 38.38 -6.78 -0.69
N ARG A 2 37.19 -6.22 -0.46
CA ARG A 2 36.17 -6.86 0.41
C ARG A 2 35.59 -8.04 -0.36
N GLN A 3 35.73 -9.27 0.15
CA GLN A 3 35.02 -10.41 -0.39
C GLN A 3 33.52 -10.17 -0.16
N GLN A 4 32.73 -10.20 -1.24
CA GLN A 4 31.27 -10.10 -1.14
C GLN A 4 30.73 -11.48 -0.76
N THR A 5 30.34 -11.63 0.50
CA THR A 5 29.59 -12.81 0.95
C THR A 5 28.18 -12.72 0.40
N THR A 6 27.82 -13.59 -0.54
CA THR A 6 26.43 -13.70 -1.00
C THR A 6 25.60 -14.32 0.12
N LEU A 7 24.46 -13.70 0.47
CA LEU A 7 23.53 -14.24 1.47
C LEU A 7 22.27 -14.81 0.81
N CYS A 8 21.81 -14.19 -0.26
CA CYS A 8 20.66 -14.64 -1.05
C CYS A 8 20.80 -14.18 -2.51
N ARG A 9 20.30 -14.98 -3.44
CA ARG A 9 20.15 -14.63 -4.85
C ARG A 9 18.67 -14.52 -5.20
N TYR A 10 18.28 -13.36 -5.71
CA TYR A 10 16.94 -13.07 -6.21
C TYR A 10 16.90 -13.40 -7.71
N ARG A 11 15.79 -13.97 -8.18
CA ARG A 11 15.55 -14.26 -9.60
C ARG A 11 14.20 -13.71 -10.01
N TYR A 12 14.12 -13.22 -11.24
CA TYR A 12 12.95 -12.56 -11.77
C TYR A 12 12.42 -13.33 -12.98
N ASP A 13 11.12 -13.24 -13.23
CA ASP A 13 10.50 -13.71 -14.46
C ASP A 13 10.65 -12.68 -15.59
N ALA A 14 10.12 -12.99 -16.78
CA ALA A 14 10.21 -12.12 -17.95
C ALA A 14 9.34 -10.85 -17.85
N LEU A 15 8.55 -10.71 -16.79
CA LEU A 15 7.73 -9.53 -16.49
C LEU A 15 8.34 -8.70 -15.34
N ASP A 16 9.61 -8.93 -15.01
CA ASP A 16 10.36 -8.29 -13.92
C ASP A 16 9.74 -8.51 -12.53
N ARG A 17 9.03 -9.62 -12.33
CA ARG A 17 8.48 -10.01 -11.03
C ARG A 17 9.39 -11.01 -10.33
N LEU A 18 9.54 -10.90 -9.02
CA LEU A 18 10.34 -11.78 -8.18
C LEU A 18 9.79 -13.21 -8.26
N ALA A 19 10.49 -14.07 -8.99
CA ALA A 19 10.09 -15.46 -9.17
C ALA A 19 10.68 -16.38 -8.11
N ALA A 20 11.89 -16.09 -7.62
CA ALA A 20 12.53 -16.91 -6.59
C ALA A 20 13.55 -16.18 -5.72
N ARG A 21 13.65 -16.62 -4.47
CA ARG A 21 14.71 -16.27 -3.51
C ARG A 21 15.50 -17.52 -3.16
N THR A 22 16.81 -17.49 -3.42
CA THR A 22 17.73 -18.59 -3.15
C THR A 22 18.71 -18.15 -2.06
N PRO A 23 18.40 -18.37 -0.78
CA PRO A 23 19.34 -18.10 0.30
C PRO A 23 20.53 -19.06 0.20
N VAL A 24 21.70 -18.65 0.68
CA VAL A 24 22.90 -19.52 0.70
C VAL A 24 22.74 -20.66 1.69
N ALA A 25 22.04 -20.41 2.79
CA ALA A 25 21.61 -21.43 3.75
C ALA A 25 20.08 -21.45 3.79
N GLY A 26 19.48 -22.61 3.55
CA GLY A 26 18.03 -22.80 3.57
C GLY A 26 17.45 -23.18 2.22
N THR A 27 16.12 -23.22 2.15
CA THR A 27 15.40 -23.71 0.97
C THR A 27 14.98 -22.58 0.06
N ILE A 28 15.03 -22.82 -1.26
CA ILE A 28 14.55 -21.88 -2.28
C ILE A 28 13.07 -21.60 -2.05
N ALA A 29 12.71 -20.33 -1.98
CA ALA A 29 11.32 -19.88 -2.00
C ALA A 29 10.96 -19.47 -3.44
N ARG A 30 9.86 -19.99 -3.98
CA ARG A 30 9.32 -19.68 -5.31
C ARG A 30 7.97 -18.99 -5.18
N SER A 31 7.78 -17.92 -5.93
CA SER A 31 6.59 -17.08 -5.91
C SER A 31 5.77 -17.29 -7.17
N PHE A 32 4.45 -17.37 -7.03
CA PHE A 32 3.51 -17.64 -8.12
C PHE A 32 2.43 -16.56 -8.16
N TYR A 33 2.19 -16.02 -9.35
CA TYR A 33 1.33 -14.86 -9.56
C TYR A 33 0.13 -15.20 -10.44
N GLN A 34 -1.00 -14.58 -10.13
CA GLN A 34 -2.20 -14.56 -10.98
C GLN A 34 -2.58 -13.09 -11.19
N SER A 35 -2.62 -12.64 -12.45
CA SER A 35 -2.96 -11.25 -12.80
C SER A 35 -2.17 -10.20 -11.99
N ASP A 36 -0.86 -10.41 -11.85
CA ASP A 36 0.08 -9.60 -11.06
C ASP A 36 -0.13 -9.56 -9.54
N THR A 37 -1.03 -10.39 -9.01
CA THR A 37 -1.19 -10.62 -7.56
C THR A 37 -0.45 -11.89 -7.16
N LEU A 38 0.35 -11.84 -6.09
CA LEU A 38 1.01 -13.02 -5.51
C LEU A 38 -0.04 -13.96 -4.90
N VAL A 39 -0.23 -15.16 -5.45
CA VAL A 39 -1.26 -16.10 -4.98
C VAL A 39 -0.70 -17.27 -4.18
N SER A 40 0.57 -17.62 -4.41
CA SER A 40 1.21 -18.68 -3.64
C SER A 40 2.71 -18.53 -3.57
N GLU A 41 3.27 -19.01 -2.47
CA GLU A 41 4.70 -19.17 -2.27
C GLU A 41 4.98 -20.61 -1.84
N ILE A 42 6.00 -21.23 -2.44
CA ILE A 42 6.45 -22.58 -2.11
C ILE A 42 7.90 -22.52 -1.64
N GLN A 43 8.16 -23.03 -0.45
CA GLN A 43 9.50 -23.16 0.12
C GLN A 43 9.71 -24.60 0.62
N GLY A 44 10.42 -25.40 -0.18
CA GLY A 44 10.60 -26.82 0.12
C GLY A 44 9.28 -27.59 0.04
N ALA A 45 8.90 -28.21 1.16
CA ALA A 45 7.61 -28.90 1.31
C ALA A 45 6.49 -27.97 1.80
N GLU A 46 6.82 -26.75 2.25
CA GLU A 46 5.83 -25.79 2.71
C GLU A 46 5.26 -25.01 1.53
N GLN A 47 3.93 -24.89 1.52
CA GLN A 47 3.21 -24.01 0.61
C GLN A 47 2.33 -23.08 1.42
N VAL A 48 2.38 -21.79 1.09
CA VAL A 48 1.44 -20.79 1.56
C VAL A 48 0.63 -20.29 0.36
N ARG A 49 -0.67 -20.17 0.55
CA ARG A 49 -1.61 -19.57 -0.39
C ARG A 49 -2.13 -18.27 0.19
N PHE A 50 -2.28 -17.28 -0.66
CA PHE A 50 -2.75 -15.95 -0.31
C PHE A 50 -4.13 -15.74 -0.94
N LEU A 51 -5.17 -15.65 -0.11
CA LEU A 51 -6.56 -15.56 -0.55
C LEU A 51 -7.00 -14.10 -0.57
N HIS A 52 -7.14 -13.55 -1.77
CA HIS A 52 -7.48 -12.16 -2.00
C HIS A 52 -8.93 -11.98 -2.41
N ARG A 53 -9.48 -10.82 -2.09
CA ARG A 53 -10.63 -10.22 -2.79
C ARG A 53 -10.14 -8.92 -3.40
N ASP A 54 -10.16 -8.86 -4.74
CA ASP A 54 -9.54 -7.77 -5.49
C ASP A 54 -8.06 -7.62 -5.10
N ARG A 55 -7.66 -6.49 -4.51
CA ARG A 55 -6.31 -6.23 -3.98
C ARG A 55 -6.18 -6.48 -2.48
N GLN A 56 -7.26 -6.80 -1.78
CA GLN A 56 -7.21 -6.97 -0.33
C GLN A 56 -6.97 -8.45 0.01
N LEU A 57 -5.88 -8.73 0.72
CA LEU A 57 -5.65 -10.03 1.30
C LEU A 57 -6.56 -10.28 2.50
N LEU A 58 -7.31 -11.39 2.45
CA LEU A 58 -8.29 -11.76 3.46
C LEU A 58 -7.83 -12.91 4.34
N ALA A 59 -7.02 -13.81 3.79
CA ALA A 59 -6.50 -14.95 4.53
C ALA A 59 -5.22 -15.51 3.92
N THR A 60 -4.40 -16.14 4.76
CA THR A 60 -3.35 -17.05 4.30
C THR A 60 -3.68 -18.47 4.70
N GLN A 61 -3.35 -19.42 3.84
CA GLN A 61 -3.60 -20.84 4.08
C GLN A 61 -2.32 -21.63 3.84
N SER A 62 -1.96 -22.47 4.81
CA SER A 62 -0.92 -23.48 4.70
C SER A 62 -1.48 -24.86 5.06
N ALA A 63 -0.65 -25.90 5.00
CA ALA A 63 -1.05 -27.23 5.46
C ALA A 63 -1.37 -27.29 6.96
N LEU A 64 -0.83 -26.35 7.75
CA LEU A 64 -0.93 -26.35 9.20
C LEU A 64 -2.06 -25.46 9.73
N ALA A 65 -2.38 -24.36 9.04
CA ALA A 65 -3.36 -23.39 9.52
C ALA A 65 -3.95 -22.55 8.39
N THR A 66 -5.13 -21.98 8.67
CA THR A 66 -5.69 -20.84 7.92
C THR A 66 -5.75 -19.64 8.85
N LEU A 67 -5.15 -18.54 8.42
CA LEU A 67 -5.05 -17.30 9.18
C LEU A 67 -5.91 -16.25 8.51
N LEU A 68 -6.93 -15.76 9.22
CA LEU A 68 -7.75 -14.64 8.77
C LEU A 68 -7.03 -13.32 9.07
N ILE A 69 -7.17 -12.36 8.16
CA ILE A 69 -6.41 -11.11 8.19
C ILE A 69 -7.38 -9.94 8.35
N GLY A 70 -7.12 -9.11 9.35
CA GLY A 70 -7.70 -7.78 9.48
C GLY A 70 -6.68 -6.73 9.05
N SER A 71 -7.03 -5.91 8.07
CA SER A 71 -6.17 -4.87 7.50
C SER A 71 -6.81 -3.48 7.54
N ASP A 72 -5.98 -2.45 7.41
CA ASP A 72 -6.43 -1.06 7.29
C ASP A 72 -6.86 -0.70 5.86
N GLN A 73 -7.19 0.58 5.64
CA GLN A 73 -7.61 1.09 4.33
C GLN A 73 -6.51 0.98 3.25
N GLN A 74 -5.23 0.96 3.65
CA GLN A 74 -4.12 0.78 2.73
C GLN A 74 -3.69 -0.70 2.60
N HIS A 75 -4.44 -1.62 3.21
CA HIS A 75 -4.18 -3.06 3.25
C HIS A 75 -2.96 -3.46 4.10
N SER A 76 -2.51 -2.61 5.02
CA SER A 76 -1.54 -3.02 6.04
C SER A 76 -2.21 -3.98 7.02
N VAL A 77 -1.58 -5.13 7.29
CA VAL A 77 -2.14 -6.15 8.20
C VAL A 77 -2.00 -5.72 9.66
N LEU A 78 -3.12 -5.47 10.33
CA LEU A 78 -3.19 -5.04 11.72
C LEU A 78 -3.46 -6.18 12.70
N HIS A 79 -4.17 -7.22 12.27
CA HIS A 79 -4.48 -8.36 13.12
C HIS A 79 -4.50 -9.65 12.31
N THR A 80 -4.01 -10.73 12.91
CA THR A 80 -4.14 -12.09 12.35
C THR A 80 -4.85 -12.99 13.32
N VAL A 81 -5.86 -13.72 12.84
CA VAL A 81 -6.71 -14.58 13.67
C VAL A 81 -6.56 -16.04 13.25
N SER A 82 -6.21 -16.90 14.21
CA SER A 82 -6.09 -18.36 14.05
C SER A 82 -6.75 -19.07 15.23
N ALA A 83 -7.67 -19.99 14.97
CA ALA A 83 -8.29 -20.81 16.03
C ALA A 83 -8.77 -20.01 17.27
N GLY A 84 -9.24 -18.78 17.06
CA GLY A 84 -9.72 -17.86 18.12
C GLY A 84 -8.64 -17.01 18.80
N LEU A 85 -7.36 -17.21 18.50
CA LEU A 85 -6.25 -16.36 18.96
C LEU A 85 -6.01 -15.22 17.98
N SER A 86 -5.86 -14.00 18.50
CA SER A 86 -5.59 -12.79 17.71
C SER A 86 -4.23 -12.20 18.09
N ASP A 87 -3.40 -11.93 17.10
CA ASP A 87 -2.11 -11.26 17.28
C ASP A 87 -2.16 -9.84 16.68
N PRO A 88 -2.07 -8.77 17.49
CA PRO A 88 -2.07 -7.40 17.01
C PRO A 88 -0.72 -6.98 16.45
N ILE A 89 -0.76 -6.18 15.40
CA ILE A 89 0.40 -5.73 14.64
C ILE A 89 0.34 -4.21 14.50
N ALA A 90 1.48 -3.55 14.74
CA ALA A 90 1.64 -2.11 14.56
C ALA A 90 2.85 -1.81 13.67
N TYR A 91 2.74 -0.71 12.92
CA TYR A 91 3.79 -0.18 12.06
C TYR A 91 4.03 1.29 12.39
N THR A 92 5.25 1.77 12.16
CA THR A 92 5.46 3.21 12.00
C THR A 92 4.76 3.72 10.75
N PRO A 93 4.58 5.05 10.58
CA PRO A 93 3.99 5.62 9.36
C PRO A 93 4.66 5.16 8.07
N TYR A 94 5.95 4.83 8.12
CA TYR A 94 6.74 4.35 6.98
C TYR A 94 6.84 2.81 6.91
N GLY A 95 6.01 2.08 7.66
CA GLY A 95 5.94 0.63 7.58
C GLY A 95 7.01 -0.12 8.37
N HIS A 96 7.80 0.55 9.22
CA HIS A 96 8.80 -0.12 10.04
C HIS A 96 8.13 -0.87 11.18
N ARG A 97 8.57 -2.11 11.41
CA ARG A 97 8.22 -2.94 12.57
C ARG A 97 9.39 -3.86 12.90
N GLN A 98 9.49 -4.28 14.17
CA GLN A 98 10.36 -5.40 14.52
C GLN A 98 9.71 -6.70 14.02
N ALA A 99 10.48 -7.49 13.28
CA ALA A 99 9.99 -8.66 12.56
C ALA A 99 9.60 -9.78 13.55
N LEU A 100 8.30 -9.98 13.75
CA LEU A 100 7.78 -11.02 14.65
C LEU A 100 7.05 -12.16 13.93
N SER A 101 6.80 -12.08 12.61
CA SER A 101 6.17 -13.19 11.88
C SER A 101 6.32 -13.08 10.36
N GLN A 102 6.09 -14.21 9.67
CA GLN A 102 6.14 -14.36 8.22
C GLN A 102 4.86 -13.94 7.49
N LEU A 103 3.91 -13.33 8.21
CA LEU A 103 2.61 -12.95 7.68
C LEU A 103 2.71 -11.65 6.87
N PRO A 104 1.70 -11.36 6.03
CA PRO A 104 1.74 -10.20 5.14
C PRO A 104 1.88 -8.92 5.96
N GLY A 105 2.58 -7.95 5.39
CA GLY A 105 3.10 -6.81 6.12
C GLY A 105 2.37 -5.52 5.79
N PHE A 106 3.14 -4.45 5.71
CA PHE A 106 2.69 -3.11 5.41
C PHE A 106 2.21 -3.01 3.94
N ASN A 107 1.04 -2.42 3.71
CA ASN A 107 0.45 -2.18 2.40
C ASN A 107 0.37 -3.44 1.51
N ASP A 108 -0.11 -4.55 2.07
CA ASP A 108 -0.21 -5.87 1.42
C ASP A 108 1.14 -6.51 1.04
N GLU A 109 2.26 -5.92 1.49
CA GLU A 109 3.60 -6.35 1.10
C GLU A 109 4.32 -6.99 2.28
N ARG A 110 4.91 -8.16 2.06
CA ARG A 110 5.67 -8.87 3.09
C ARG A 110 7.10 -8.33 3.13
N PRO A 111 7.66 -8.06 4.33
CA PRO A 111 9.07 -7.70 4.41
C PRO A 111 9.92 -8.91 3.98
N ASP A 112 10.93 -8.66 3.17
CA ASP A 112 11.95 -9.63 2.80
C ASP A 112 12.63 -10.16 4.08
N PRO A 113 12.61 -11.48 4.34
CA PRO A 113 13.10 -12.03 5.62
C PRO A 113 14.59 -11.76 5.88
N LEU A 114 15.38 -11.52 4.84
CA LEU A 114 16.82 -11.26 4.96
C LEU A 114 17.10 -9.80 5.28
N THR A 115 16.42 -8.87 4.61
CA THR A 115 16.75 -7.44 4.66
C THR A 115 15.76 -6.59 5.45
N GLY A 116 14.54 -7.09 5.71
CA GLY A 116 13.46 -6.33 6.31
C GLY A 116 12.87 -5.25 5.39
N HIS A 117 13.27 -5.22 4.12
CA HIS A 117 12.75 -4.28 3.11
C HIS A 117 11.45 -4.82 2.50
N TYR A 118 10.61 -3.94 1.98
CA TYR A 118 9.45 -4.34 1.18
C TYR A 118 9.84 -4.32 -0.31
N LEU A 119 9.57 -5.41 -1.02
CA LEU A 119 9.94 -5.57 -2.43
C LEU A 119 8.77 -5.16 -3.33
N LEU A 120 8.45 -3.87 -3.34
CA LEU A 120 7.28 -3.30 -4.01
C LEU A 120 7.32 -3.50 -5.53
N GLY A 121 6.15 -3.47 -6.16
CA GLY A 121 6.01 -3.75 -7.59
C GLY A 121 6.38 -5.19 -7.92
N ASN A 122 6.00 -6.13 -7.05
CA ASN A 122 6.36 -7.55 -7.17
C ASN A 122 7.87 -7.80 -7.27
N GLY A 123 8.71 -7.01 -6.60
CA GLY A 123 10.17 -7.17 -6.66
C GLY A 123 10.91 -6.09 -7.42
N TYR A 124 10.20 -5.17 -8.08
CA TYR A 124 10.77 -4.13 -8.91
C TYR A 124 11.72 -3.20 -8.15
N ARG A 125 11.31 -2.68 -6.98
CA ARG A 125 12.19 -1.87 -6.12
C ARG A 125 12.11 -2.29 -4.65
N ALA A 126 13.27 -2.31 -4.01
CA ALA A 126 13.37 -2.49 -2.57
C ALA A 126 13.11 -1.16 -1.86
N TYR A 127 12.00 -1.07 -1.14
CA TYR A 127 11.66 0.00 -0.23
C TYR A 127 12.22 -0.30 1.17
N ASN A 128 12.99 0.63 1.72
CA ASN A 128 13.55 0.52 3.05
C ASN A 128 12.70 1.32 4.05
N PRO A 129 11.96 0.66 4.95
CA PRO A 129 11.09 1.34 5.90
C PRO A 129 11.86 2.08 7.01
N VAL A 130 13.12 1.73 7.25
CA VAL A 130 14.00 2.42 8.21
C VAL A 130 14.54 3.71 7.61
N LEU A 131 14.97 3.67 6.33
CA LEU A 131 15.44 4.85 5.61
C LEU A 131 14.31 5.67 4.96
N MET A 132 13.08 5.18 5.03
CA MET A 132 11.87 5.86 4.53
C MET A 132 11.91 6.15 3.02
N ARG A 133 12.61 5.32 2.24
CA ARG A 133 12.87 5.56 0.81
C ARG A 133 13.18 4.28 0.03
N PHE A 134 13.17 4.37 -1.28
CA PHE A 134 13.66 3.31 -2.16
C PHE A 134 15.20 3.21 -2.14
N ASN A 135 15.73 2.00 -2.35
CA ASN A 135 17.17 1.77 -2.46
C ASN A 135 17.70 1.97 -3.89
N SER A 136 16.81 2.04 -4.89
CA SER A 136 17.14 2.30 -6.29
C SER A 136 16.36 3.51 -6.82
N PRO A 137 16.95 4.29 -7.75
CA PRO A 137 16.27 5.42 -8.36
C PRO A 137 15.11 4.94 -9.24
N ASP A 138 14.05 5.75 -9.31
CA ASP A 138 12.93 5.57 -10.23
C ASP A 138 13.36 5.86 -11.67
N SER A 139 13.07 4.94 -12.58
CA SER A 139 13.32 5.13 -14.02
C SER A 139 12.37 6.16 -14.66
N LEU A 140 11.23 6.46 -14.02
CA LEU A 140 10.27 7.48 -14.43
C LEU A 140 10.56 8.86 -13.82
N SER A 141 11.58 9.00 -12.98
CA SER A 141 12.02 10.30 -12.45
C SER A 141 13.08 10.95 -13.34
N PRO A 142 13.21 12.30 -13.33
CA PRO A 142 12.42 13.24 -12.56
C PRO A 142 11.16 13.77 -13.28
N PHE A 143 11.04 13.54 -14.59
CA PHE A 143 10.04 14.21 -15.45
C PHE A 143 8.82 13.35 -15.82
N GLY A 144 8.80 12.07 -15.43
CA GLY A 144 7.65 11.18 -15.56
C GLY A 144 6.87 11.06 -14.25
N LYS A 145 6.18 9.93 -14.09
CA LYS A 145 5.27 9.68 -12.95
C LYS A 145 5.97 9.53 -11.59
N GLY A 146 7.28 9.26 -11.57
CA GLY A 146 8.07 9.13 -10.34
C GLY A 146 8.35 10.46 -9.62
N GLY A 147 8.11 11.60 -10.29
CA GLY A 147 8.35 12.93 -9.73
C GLY A 147 9.82 13.26 -9.50
N MET A 148 10.10 14.45 -8.95
CA MET A 148 11.47 15.00 -8.91
C MET A 148 12.47 14.19 -8.07
N ASN A 149 12.02 13.56 -6.98
CA ASN A 149 12.88 12.75 -6.12
C ASN A 149 12.78 11.28 -6.50
N ALA A 150 13.79 10.77 -7.21
CA ALA A 150 13.84 9.39 -7.69
C ALA A 150 13.82 8.31 -6.59
N TYR A 151 14.02 8.67 -5.32
CA TYR A 151 14.03 7.73 -4.20
C TYR A 151 12.81 7.87 -3.29
N ALA A 152 11.93 8.86 -3.51
CA ALA A 152 10.83 9.14 -2.60
C ALA A 152 9.81 8.01 -2.59
N TYR A 153 9.35 7.66 -1.39
CA TYR A 153 8.18 6.81 -1.18
C TYR A 153 6.96 7.70 -0.89
N CYS A 154 5.83 7.44 -1.54
CA CYS A 154 4.55 8.14 -1.34
C CYS A 154 4.60 9.68 -1.42
N ALA A 155 5.62 10.22 -2.11
CA ALA A 155 5.98 11.64 -2.08
C ALA A 155 6.05 12.25 -0.66
N GLY A 156 6.50 11.45 0.32
CA GLY A 156 6.67 11.86 1.72
C GLY A 156 5.42 11.74 2.61
N ASP A 157 4.31 11.19 2.10
CA ASP A 157 3.07 11.05 2.86
C ASP A 157 2.53 9.59 2.83
N PRO A 158 3.21 8.65 3.51
CA PRO A 158 2.81 7.24 3.52
C PRO A 158 1.57 6.94 4.37
N VAL A 159 1.09 7.90 5.18
CA VAL A 159 -0.14 7.73 5.98
C VAL A 159 -1.40 7.88 5.13
N ASN A 160 -1.33 8.69 4.08
CA ASN A 160 -2.48 8.93 3.20
C ASN A 160 -2.32 8.30 1.81
N ARG A 161 -1.12 7.77 1.49
CA ARG A 161 -0.78 7.29 0.16
C ARG A 161 -0.03 5.96 0.21
N SER A 162 -0.22 5.15 -0.83
CA SER A 162 0.55 3.94 -1.11
C SER A 162 1.17 4.00 -2.51
N ASP A 163 2.28 3.28 -2.71
CA ASP A 163 2.89 3.05 -4.03
C ASP A 163 3.03 1.54 -4.31
N PRO A 164 1.96 0.88 -4.80
CA PRO A 164 1.96 -0.56 -5.01
C PRO A 164 2.95 -1.03 -6.08
N THR A 165 3.27 -0.16 -7.04
CA THR A 165 4.13 -0.47 -8.19
C THR A 165 5.60 -0.24 -7.90
N GLY A 166 5.90 0.50 -6.83
CA GLY A 166 7.21 1.11 -6.65
C GLY A 166 7.53 2.04 -7.82
N HIS A 167 6.63 2.92 -8.23
CA HIS A 167 6.85 3.94 -9.27
C HIS A 167 6.03 5.21 -9.05
N LYS A 168 4.83 5.08 -8.51
CA LYS A 168 3.89 6.17 -8.40
C LYS A 168 2.86 5.88 -7.32
N ILE A 169 2.36 6.96 -6.73
CA ILE A 169 1.23 6.90 -5.82
C ILE A 169 0.02 6.27 -6.54
N ASP A 170 -0.77 5.49 -5.80
CA ASP A 170 -2.06 4.99 -6.27
C ASP A 170 -2.96 6.16 -6.69
N GLU A 171 -3.25 6.24 -7.99
CA GLU A 171 -3.99 7.34 -8.60
C GLU A 171 -5.43 7.45 -8.02
N SER A 172 -6.00 6.34 -7.54
CA SER A 172 -7.32 6.33 -6.90
C SER A 172 -7.38 7.17 -5.61
N GLN A 173 -6.26 7.26 -4.89
CA GLN A 173 -6.13 8.03 -3.65
C GLN A 173 -5.98 9.54 -3.91
N ILE A 174 -5.57 9.93 -5.12
CA ILE A 174 -5.44 11.34 -5.52
C ILE A 174 -6.80 11.89 -5.99
N LEU A 175 -7.58 11.09 -6.71
CA LEU A 175 -8.85 11.52 -7.29
C LEU A 175 -9.93 11.80 -6.23
N SER A 176 -9.86 11.16 -5.06
CA SER A 176 -10.82 11.37 -3.97
C SER A 176 -10.88 12.84 -3.50
N PHE A 177 -9.73 13.50 -3.38
CA PHE A 177 -9.65 14.92 -2.97
C PHE A 177 -10.24 15.87 -4.01
N VAL A 178 -10.12 15.53 -5.31
CA VAL A 178 -10.70 16.34 -6.40
C VAL A 178 -12.22 16.35 -6.30
N TRP A 179 -12.84 15.19 -6.04
CA TRP A 179 -14.30 15.08 -5.91
C TRP A 179 -14.84 15.81 -4.68
N VAL A 180 -14.14 15.75 -3.54
CA VAL A 180 -14.49 16.52 -2.34
C VAL A 180 -14.43 18.02 -2.63
N GLY A 181 -13.35 18.48 -3.27
CA GLY A 181 -13.18 19.88 -3.65
C GLY A 181 -14.28 20.36 -4.61
N LEU A 182 -14.60 19.57 -5.63
CA LEU A 182 -15.66 19.87 -6.59
C LEU A 182 -17.04 19.94 -5.92
N GLY A 183 -17.33 19.01 -5.00
CA GLY A 183 -18.58 18.98 -4.24
C GLY A 183 -18.75 20.22 -3.34
N LEU A 184 -17.70 20.61 -2.60
CA LEU A 184 -17.71 21.82 -1.78
C LEU A 184 -17.86 23.09 -2.64
N PHE A 185 -17.20 23.15 -3.80
CA PHE A 185 -17.32 24.25 -4.73
C PHE A 185 -18.74 24.36 -5.32
N GLY A 186 -19.35 23.23 -5.69
CA GLY A 186 -20.73 23.17 -6.14
C GLY A 186 -21.72 23.65 -5.07
N ALA A 187 -21.56 23.20 -3.82
CA ALA A 187 -22.36 23.66 -2.69
C ALA A 187 -22.22 25.18 -2.45
N TYR A 188 -20.99 25.71 -2.54
CA TYR A 188 -20.73 27.15 -2.44
C TYR A 188 -21.46 27.94 -3.53
N LEU A 189 -21.40 27.49 -4.78
CA LEU A 189 -22.12 28.12 -5.89
C LEU A 189 -23.64 28.05 -5.70
N GLY A 190 -24.17 26.91 -5.23
CA GLY A 190 -25.59 26.75 -4.93
C GLY A 190 -26.08 27.72 -3.86
N VAL A 191 -25.32 27.87 -2.76
CA VAL A 191 -25.62 28.87 -1.71
C VAL A 191 -25.61 30.28 -2.32
N LYS A 192 -24.57 30.65 -3.09
CA LYS A 192 -24.47 31.96 -3.73
C LYS A 192 -25.64 32.27 -4.66
N ALA A 193 -26.09 31.28 -5.43
CA ALA A 193 -27.23 31.42 -6.33
C ALA A 193 -28.57 31.62 -5.58
N ALA A 194 -28.70 31.07 -4.37
CA ALA A 194 -29.92 31.21 -3.55
C ALA A 194 -29.98 32.52 -2.73
N VAL A 195 -28.84 33.19 -2.48
CA VAL A 195 -28.78 34.44 -1.69
C VAL A 195 -29.76 35.53 -2.15
N PRO A 196 -29.95 35.82 -3.45
CA PRO A 196 -30.89 36.84 -3.90
C PRO A 196 -32.34 36.51 -3.50
N ALA A 197 -32.76 35.26 -3.63
CA ALA A 197 -34.10 34.80 -3.26
C ALA A 197 -34.32 34.89 -1.73
N ILE A 198 -33.33 34.47 -0.93
CA ILE A 198 -33.38 34.59 0.53
C ILE A 198 -33.49 36.07 0.96
N LYS A 199 -32.70 36.96 0.35
CA LYS A 199 -32.78 38.41 0.62
C LYS A 199 -34.13 39.00 0.20
N ALA A 200 -34.73 38.53 -0.89
CA ALA A 200 -36.03 38.97 -1.35
C ALA A 200 -37.14 38.57 -0.35
N VAL A 201 -37.14 37.33 0.13
CA VAL A 201 -38.08 36.85 1.16
C VAL A 201 -37.92 37.65 2.47
N ALA A 202 -36.69 37.89 2.92
CA ALA A 202 -36.44 38.67 4.12
C ALA A 202 -36.93 40.13 4.02
N LYS A 203 -36.80 40.77 2.84
CA LYS A 203 -37.34 42.11 2.59
C LYS A 203 -38.87 42.13 2.49
N GLY A 204 -39.49 41.10 1.92
CA GLY A 204 -40.94 40.99 1.78
C GLY A 204 -41.69 40.84 3.11
N ASN A 205 -41.03 40.31 4.15
CA ASN A 205 -41.61 40.15 5.49
C ASN A 205 -41.43 41.38 6.42
N ALA A 206 -40.89 42.51 5.92
CA ALA A 206 -40.80 43.73 6.74
C ALA A 206 -42.21 44.33 6.95
N PRO A 207 -42.67 44.54 8.20
CA PRO A 207 -44.01 45.03 8.46
C PRO A 207 -44.20 46.44 7.88
N TYR A 208 -45.28 46.63 7.14
CA TYR A 208 -45.71 47.92 6.61
C TYR A 208 -45.95 48.89 7.78
N ARG A 209 -45.07 49.86 7.98
CA ARG A 209 -45.32 50.97 8.91
C ARG A 209 -46.47 51.81 8.35
N ARG A 210 -47.68 51.62 8.87
CA ARG A 210 -48.77 52.60 8.73
C ARG A 210 -48.39 53.82 9.59
N ASN A 211 -48.21 54.95 8.92
CA ASN A 211 -48.22 56.27 9.55
C ASN A 211 -49.66 56.65 9.94
#